data_AF-A0A7J8MJJ5-F1
#
_entry.id   AF-A0A7J8MJJ5-F1
#
_cell.length_a   1.000
_cell.length_b   1.000
_cell.length_c   1.000
_cell.angle_alpha   90.00
_cell.angle_beta   90.00
_cell.angle_gamma   90.00
#
_symmetry.space_group_name_H-M   'P 1'
#
loop_
_entity.id
_entity.type
_entity.pdbx_description
1 polymer ?
#
loop_
_entity_poly.entity_id
_entity_poly.type
_entity_poly.pdbx_seq_one_letter_code
_entity_poly.pdbx_strand_id
1 'polypeptide(L)'
;ARLREAASLEKHVLLKKLRDALESLKGRVAGRNKDDVEEAIAMVEALAIQLTQREGELLQEKTEVKKRANFLKQASEDAKKLVDEERAHARAEIESARAAVQRVEEALQEQEQISRASGKQDLEELMKEVQEARRIKMLHQPSKVMDMEHELRALRIQLAEKSNHSLLLQKELARSKRMEKNISHIYELDGAETLGSYLRIKPCSDIAPELSECSIQWYRISSETSKKELIS
;
A
#
# COMPACT_ATOMS: atom_id res chain seq x y z
N ALA A 1 -35.22 76.31 10.03
CA ALA A 1 -36.68 76.35 9.76
C ALA A 1 -37.25 77.71 10.16
N ARG A 2 -37.18 78.08 11.45
CA ARG A 2 -37.69 79.35 12.00
C ARG A 2 -37.23 80.62 11.27
N LEU A 3 -35.96 80.71 10.86
CA LEU A 3 -35.44 81.87 10.13
C LEU A 3 -36.07 82.04 8.72
N ARG A 4 -36.39 80.94 8.03
CA ARG A 4 -37.03 80.99 6.70
C ARG A 4 -38.52 81.28 6.80
N GLU A 5 -39.17 80.77 7.83
CA GLU A 5 -40.58 81.06 8.15
C GLU A 5 -40.76 82.54 8.55
N ALA A 6 -39.86 83.09 9.36
CA ALA A 6 -39.86 84.51 9.72
C ALA A 6 -39.67 85.43 8.50
N ALA A 7 -38.73 85.10 7.59
CA ALA A 7 -38.49 85.86 6.38
C ALA A 7 -39.64 85.77 5.35
N SER A 8 -40.42 84.69 5.37
CA SER A 8 -41.63 84.53 4.53
C SER A 8 -42.77 85.41 5.04
N LEU A 9 -43.02 85.40 6.35
CA LEU A 9 -44.01 86.27 6.99
C LEU A 9 -43.70 87.75 6.77
N GLU A 10 -42.43 88.14 6.80
CA GLU A 10 -42.01 89.51 6.52
C GLU A 10 -42.33 89.96 5.08
N LYS A 11 -42.20 89.06 4.08
CA LYS A 11 -42.58 89.35 2.68
C LYS A 11 -44.07 89.57 2.51
N HIS A 12 -44.91 88.75 3.16
CA HIS A 12 -46.37 88.94 3.16
C HIS A 12 -46.78 90.25 3.81
N VAL A 13 -46.12 90.63 4.92
CA VAL A 13 -46.34 91.91 5.59
C VAL A 13 -45.96 93.09 4.69
N LEU A 14 -44.85 92.99 3.96
CA LEU A 14 -44.41 94.02 3.00
C LEU A 14 -45.38 94.17 1.83
N LEU A 15 -45.81 93.07 1.21
CA LEU A 15 -46.78 93.10 0.11
C LEU A 15 -48.12 93.70 0.56
N LYS A 16 -48.59 93.36 1.77
CA LYS A 16 -49.80 93.95 2.34
C LYS A 16 -49.66 95.46 2.53
N LYS A 17 -48.56 95.92 3.15
CA LYS A 17 -48.31 97.36 3.35
C LYS A 17 -48.22 98.12 2.03
N LEU A 18 -47.59 97.52 1.01
CA LEU A 18 -47.49 98.10 -0.32
C LEU A 18 -48.87 98.25 -0.98
N ARG A 19 -49.71 97.20 -0.92
CA ARG A 19 -51.09 97.25 -1.43
C ARG A 19 -51.90 98.33 -0.72
N ASP A 20 -51.85 98.36 0.61
CA ASP A 20 -52.61 99.33 1.42
C ASP A 20 -52.16 100.79 1.11
N ALA A 21 -50.86 101.01 0.84
CA ALA A 21 -50.33 102.30 0.41
C ALA A 21 -50.78 102.69 -1.03
N LEU A 22 -50.83 101.74 -1.96
CA LEU A 22 -51.34 101.95 -3.31
C LEU A 22 -52.84 102.25 -3.31
N GLU A 23 -53.63 101.59 -2.47
CA GLU A 23 -55.07 101.88 -2.30
C GLU A 23 -55.30 103.31 -1.77
N SER A 24 -54.49 103.74 -0.80
CA SER A 24 -54.50 105.13 -0.31
C SER A 24 -54.08 106.15 -1.39
N LEU A 25 -53.17 105.79 -2.29
CA LEU A 25 -52.75 106.63 -3.41
C LEU A 25 -53.84 106.72 -4.48
N LYS A 26 -54.48 105.59 -4.81
CA LYS A 26 -55.59 105.50 -5.77
C LYS A 26 -56.73 106.48 -5.45
N GLY A 27 -57.08 106.63 -4.18
CA GLY A 27 -58.10 107.58 -3.73
C GLY A 27 -57.71 109.06 -3.86
N ARG A 28 -56.44 109.37 -4.17
CA ARG A 28 -55.88 110.73 -4.28
C ARG A 28 -55.47 111.11 -5.71
N VAL A 29 -55.51 110.20 -6.67
CA VAL A 29 -55.12 110.43 -8.08
C VAL A 29 -56.33 110.26 -9.04
N ALA A 30 -56.24 110.84 -10.24
CA ALA A 30 -57.29 110.81 -11.25
C ALA A 30 -56.74 110.63 -12.67
N GLY A 31 -57.61 110.23 -13.62
CA GLY A 31 -57.24 109.98 -15.01
C GLY A 31 -56.22 108.85 -15.14
N ARG A 32 -55.28 108.99 -16.08
CA ARG A 32 -54.27 107.96 -16.39
C ARG A 32 -53.46 107.49 -15.17
N ASN A 33 -53.12 108.40 -14.25
CA ASN A 33 -52.39 108.04 -13.03
C ASN A 33 -53.19 107.11 -12.11
N LYS A 34 -54.53 107.17 -12.17
CA LYS A 34 -55.38 106.26 -11.41
C LYS A 34 -55.38 104.87 -12.04
N ASP A 35 -55.44 104.79 -13.37
CA ASP A 35 -55.37 103.54 -14.12
C ASP A 35 -54.03 102.81 -13.86
N ASP A 36 -52.91 103.55 -13.87
CA ASP A 36 -51.58 103.00 -13.55
C ASP A 36 -51.48 102.46 -12.10
N VAL A 37 -52.13 103.14 -11.14
CA VAL A 37 -52.18 102.67 -9.74
C VAL A 37 -53.09 101.45 -9.60
N GLU A 38 -54.20 101.39 -10.33
CA GLU A 38 -55.07 100.20 -10.39
C GLU A 38 -54.33 98.98 -10.96
N GLU A 39 -53.56 99.16 -12.03
CA GLU A 39 -52.70 98.11 -12.59
C GLU A 39 -51.62 97.67 -11.60
N ALA A 40 -50.99 98.62 -10.90
CA ALA A 40 -50.01 98.30 -9.85
C ALA A 40 -50.61 97.50 -8.69
N ILE A 41 -51.85 97.81 -8.26
CA ILE A 41 -52.57 97.03 -7.25
C ILE A 41 -52.80 95.60 -7.74
N ALA A 42 -53.30 95.44 -8.98
CA ALA A 42 -53.52 94.12 -9.57
C ALA A 42 -52.24 93.28 -9.65
N MET A 43 -51.11 93.91 -10.00
CA MET A 43 -49.80 93.24 -10.01
C MET A 43 -49.37 92.80 -8.60
N VAL A 44 -49.57 93.64 -7.58
CA VAL A 44 -49.23 93.29 -6.18
C VAL A 44 -50.10 92.14 -5.67
N GLU A 45 -51.38 92.10 -6.03
CA GLU A 45 -52.28 90.99 -5.69
C GLU A 45 -51.86 89.69 -6.38
N ALA A 46 -51.51 89.75 -7.66
CA ALA A 46 -51.00 88.59 -8.39
C ALA A 46 -49.70 88.05 -7.76
N LEU A 47 -48.79 88.93 -7.36
CA LEU A 47 -47.55 88.55 -6.67
C LEU A 47 -47.81 87.90 -5.30
N ALA A 48 -48.81 88.38 -4.54
CA ALA A 48 -49.19 87.78 -3.26
C ALA A 48 -49.74 86.35 -3.41
N ILE A 49 -50.57 86.12 -4.44
CA ILE A 49 -51.09 84.78 -4.78
C ILE A 49 -49.93 83.84 -5.16
N GLN A 50 -49.05 84.27 -6.07
CA GLN A 50 -47.90 83.48 -6.50
C GLN A 50 -46.94 83.16 -5.35
N LEU A 51 -46.70 84.11 -4.44
CA LEU A 51 -45.85 83.89 -3.28
C LEU A 51 -46.42 82.79 -2.37
N THR A 52 -47.73 82.84 -2.09
CA THR A 52 -48.41 81.85 -1.26
C THR A 52 -48.37 80.45 -1.90
N GLN A 53 -48.62 80.36 -3.21
CA GLN A 53 -48.55 79.09 -3.93
C GLN A 53 -47.13 78.48 -3.86
N ARG A 54 -46.10 79.29 -4.16
CA ARG A 54 -44.71 78.83 -4.16
C ARG A 54 -44.24 78.39 -2.77
N GLU A 55 -44.72 79.04 -1.72
CA GLU A 55 -44.43 78.63 -0.34
C GLU A 55 -45.09 77.29 0.02
N GLY A 56 -46.30 77.02 -0.48
CA GLY A 56 -46.97 75.73 -0.35
C GLY A 56 -46.19 74.60 -1.03
N GLU A 57 -45.77 74.82 -2.28
CA GLU A 57 -44.93 73.87 -3.05
C GLU A 57 -43.60 73.61 -2.33
N LEU A 58 -42.95 74.66 -1.83
CA LEU A 58 -41.69 74.55 -1.10
C LEU A 58 -41.86 73.76 0.22
N LEU A 59 -42.98 73.94 0.92
CA LEU A 59 -43.27 73.18 2.14
C LEU A 59 -43.47 71.69 1.82
N GLN A 60 -44.22 71.38 0.76
CA GLN A 60 -44.41 70.02 0.30
C GLN A 60 -43.07 69.37 -0.12
N GLU A 61 -42.26 70.05 -0.93
CA GLU A 61 -40.94 69.58 -1.34
C GLU A 61 -40.04 69.31 -0.12
N LYS A 62 -40.03 70.22 0.87
CA LYS A 62 -39.29 70.04 2.13
C LYS A 62 -39.72 68.77 2.87
N THR A 63 -41.00 68.43 2.89
CA THR A 63 -41.48 67.19 3.52
C THR A 63 -41.05 65.94 2.76
N GLU A 64 -41.11 65.96 1.42
CA GLU A 64 -40.67 64.85 0.57
C GLU A 64 -39.15 64.65 0.64
N VAL A 65 -38.37 65.73 0.63
CA VAL A 65 -36.91 65.69 0.82
C VAL A 65 -36.57 65.09 2.20
N LYS A 66 -37.28 65.49 3.26
CA LYS A 66 -37.09 64.92 4.59
C LYS A 66 -37.40 63.42 4.62
N LYS A 67 -38.48 63.00 3.96
CA LYS A 67 -38.87 61.58 3.84
C LYS A 67 -37.80 60.77 3.10
N ARG A 68 -37.32 61.27 1.95
CA ARG A 68 -36.23 60.63 1.18
C ARG A 68 -34.93 60.56 1.96
N ALA A 69 -34.55 61.62 2.70
CA ALA A 69 -33.36 61.63 3.53
C ALA A 69 -33.42 60.56 4.64
N ASN A 70 -34.58 60.36 5.26
CA ASN A 70 -34.78 59.31 6.26
C ASN A 70 -34.64 57.91 5.63
N PHE A 71 -35.24 57.68 4.46
CA PHE A 71 -35.08 56.40 3.76
C PHE A 71 -33.64 56.13 3.35
N LEU A 72 -32.93 57.15 2.85
CA LEU A 72 -31.53 57.02 2.48
C LEU A 72 -30.65 56.70 3.70
N LYS A 73 -30.94 57.34 4.85
CA LYS A 73 -30.26 57.05 6.11
C LYS A 73 -30.48 55.60 6.54
N GLN A 74 -31.74 55.14 6.54
CA GLN A 74 -32.06 53.75 6.89
C GLN A 74 -31.39 52.75 5.95
N ALA A 75 -31.50 52.96 4.63
CA ALA A 75 -30.87 52.08 3.64
C ALA A 75 -29.35 52.03 3.79
N SER A 76 -28.71 53.16 4.15
CA SER A 76 -27.27 53.20 4.42
C SER A 76 -26.89 52.46 5.70
N GLU A 77 -27.71 52.55 6.75
CA GLU A 77 -27.49 51.82 8.01
C GLU A 77 -27.67 50.31 7.81
N ASP A 78 -28.71 49.90 7.08
CA ASP A 78 -28.98 48.50 6.75
C ASP A 78 -27.88 47.91 5.87
N ALA A 79 -27.44 48.65 4.84
CA ALA A 79 -26.33 48.21 3.99
C ALA A 79 -25.02 48.05 4.79
N LYS A 80 -24.73 48.98 5.72
CA LYS A 80 -23.57 48.87 6.59
C LYS A 80 -23.66 47.64 7.49
N LYS A 81 -24.82 47.40 8.10
CA LYS A 81 -25.06 46.23 8.96
C LYS A 81 -24.85 44.92 8.19
N LEU A 82 -25.41 44.81 7.00
CA LEU A 82 -25.24 43.62 6.15
C LEU A 82 -23.76 43.38 5.83
N VAL A 83 -23.02 44.42 5.46
CA VAL A 83 -21.58 44.31 5.18
C VAL A 83 -20.80 43.85 6.42
N ASP A 84 -21.12 44.37 7.60
CA ASP A 84 -20.45 43.98 8.84
C ASP A 84 -20.78 42.52 9.25
N GLU A 85 -22.02 42.07 9.03
CA GLU A 85 -22.46 40.68 9.26
C GLU A 85 -21.75 39.70 8.31
N GLU A 86 -21.72 39.99 7.01
CA GLU A 86 -21.03 39.15 6.02
C GLU A 86 -19.52 39.08 6.28
N ARG A 87 -18.90 40.21 6.70
CA ARG A 87 -17.49 40.23 7.10
C ARG A 87 -17.25 39.38 8.34
N ALA A 88 -18.15 39.39 9.32
CA ALA A 88 -18.04 38.56 10.51
C ALA A 88 -18.19 37.07 10.15
N HIS A 89 -19.14 36.74 9.28
CA HIS A 89 -19.35 35.38 8.79
C HIS A 89 -18.11 34.84 8.06
N ALA A 90 -17.57 35.61 7.10
CA ALA A 90 -16.38 35.24 6.36
C ALA A 90 -15.16 35.04 7.28
N ARG A 91 -15.00 35.87 8.33
CA ARG A 91 -13.93 35.70 9.32
C ARG A 91 -14.08 34.39 10.09
N ALA A 92 -15.29 34.08 10.55
CA ALA A 92 -15.58 32.84 11.26
C ALA A 92 -15.33 31.59 10.39
N GLU A 93 -15.71 31.65 9.11
CA GLU A 93 -15.45 30.56 8.16
C GLU A 93 -13.95 30.36 7.92
N ILE A 94 -13.19 31.44 7.73
CA ILE A 94 -11.72 31.39 7.59
C ILE A 94 -11.07 30.81 8.84
N GLU A 95 -11.50 31.21 10.04
CA GLU A 95 -10.96 30.69 11.29
C GLU A 95 -11.28 29.21 11.48
N SER A 96 -12.50 28.78 11.15
CA SER A 96 -12.90 27.37 11.15
C SER A 96 -12.06 26.54 10.19
N ALA A 97 -11.85 27.03 8.96
CA ALA A 97 -11.01 26.38 7.96
C ALA A 97 -9.55 26.28 8.42
N ARG A 98 -8.99 27.35 9.00
CA ARG A 98 -7.63 27.33 9.59
C ARG A 98 -7.51 26.32 10.72
N ALA A 99 -8.49 26.24 11.61
CA ALA A 99 -8.51 25.26 12.69
C ALA A 99 -8.59 23.82 12.15
N ALA A 100 -9.33 23.59 11.06
CA ALA A 100 -9.38 22.29 10.39
C ALA A 100 -8.02 21.91 9.76
N VAL A 101 -7.37 22.86 9.08
CA VAL A 101 -6.01 22.67 8.52
C VAL A 101 -5.02 22.32 9.62
N GLN A 102 -5.01 23.09 10.72
CA GLN A 102 -4.10 22.82 11.84
C GLN A 102 -4.29 21.41 12.41
N ARG A 103 -5.52 20.95 12.62
CA ARG A 103 -5.77 19.56 13.08
C ARG A 103 -5.24 18.51 12.12
N VAL A 104 -5.37 18.74 10.82
CA VAL A 104 -4.85 17.82 9.79
C VAL A 104 -3.31 17.83 9.78
N GLU A 105 -2.69 19.00 9.92
CA GLU A 105 -1.24 19.14 10.01
C GLU A 105 -0.70 18.41 11.24
N GLU A 106 -1.33 18.57 12.41
CA GLU A 106 -0.97 17.86 13.64
C GLU A 106 -1.11 16.34 13.47
N ALA A 107 -2.24 15.86 12.94
CA ALA A 107 -2.45 14.43 12.69
C ALA A 107 -1.44 13.83 11.70
N LEU A 108 -1.06 14.57 10.66
CA LEU A 108 -0.03 14.15 9.70
C LEU A 108 1.35 14.07 10.35
N GLN A 109 1.70 15.06 11.18
CA GLN A 109 2.97 15.03 11.93
C GLN A 109 3.03 13.84 12.88
N GLU A 110 1.95 13.56 13.62
CA GLU A 110 1.87 12.38 14.50
C GLU A 110 2.03 11.07 13.71
N GLN A 111 1.34 10.94 12.58
CA GLN A 111 1.45 9.76 11.72
C GLN A 111 2.86 9.58 11.15
N GLU A 112 3.53 10.66 10.76
CA GLU A 112 4.92 10.62 10.28
C GLU A 112 5.87 10.14 11.39
N GLN A 113 5.69 10.63 12.62
CA GLN A 113 6.51 10.19 13.76
C GLN A 113 6.28 8.72 14.11
N ILE A 114 5.03 8.26 14.13
CA ILE A 114 4.69 6.85 14.36
C ILE A 114 5.31 5.97 13.28
N SER A 115 5.20 6.37 12.01
CA SER A 115 5.75 5.62 10.87
C SER A 115 7.28 5.55 10.93
N ARG A 116 7.96 6.65 11.32
CA ARG A 116 9.41 6.66 11.56
C ARG A 116 9.82 5.78 12.73
N ALA A 117 9.04 5.74 13.80
CA ALA A 117 9.31 4.88 14.95
C ALA A 117 9.12 3.39 14.60
N SER A 118 8.01 3.05 13.94
CA SER A 118 7.72 1.68 13.48
C SER A 118 8.81 1.17 12.55
N GLY A 119 9.17 1.93 11.51
CA GLY A 119 10.20 1.50 10.56
C GLY A 119 11.58 1.28 11.20
N LYS A 120 11.92 2.02 12.26
CA LYS A 120 13.14 1.78 13.04
C LYS A 120 13.05 0.48 13.84
N GLN A 121 11.92 0.24 14.50
CA GLN A 121 11.68 -0.98 15.26
C GLN A 121 11.71 -2.21 14.35
N ASP A 122 11.04 -2.16 13.20
CA ASP A 122 10.98 -3.26 12.22
C ASP A 122 12.37 -3.63 11.70
N LEU A 123 13.21 -2.62 11.41
CA LEU A 123 14.59 -2.85 10.96
C LEU A 123 15.43 -3.51 12.07
N GLU A 124 15.26 -3.08 13.31
CA GLU A 124 16.01 -3.60 14.44
C GLU A 124 15.58 -5.04 14.81
N GLU A 125 14.29 -5.36 14.71
CA GLU A 125 13.77 -6.72 14.83
C GLU A 125 14.32 -7.62 13.71
N LEU A 126 14.28 -7.16 12.46
CA LEU A 126 14.86 -7.89 11.33
C LEU A 126 16.37 -8.14 11.52
N MET A 127 17.11 -7.15 12.02
CA MET A 127 18.54 -7.33 12.33
C MET A 127 18.77 -8.42 13.39
N LYS A 128 17.95 -8.48 14.44
CA LYS A 128 18.02 -9.54 15.47
C LYS A 128 17.69 -10.90 14.88
N GLU A 129 16.63 -11.01 14.08
CA GLU A 129 16.27 -12.27 13.41
C GLU A 129 17.37 -12.78 12.48
N VAL A 130 17.96 -11.88 11.67
CA VAL A 130 19.07 -12.21 10.77
C VAL A 130 20.29 -12.69 11.57
N GLN A 131 20.59 -12.05 12.70
CA GLN A 131 21.69 -12.47 13.58
C GLN A 131 21.43 -13.85 14.18
N GLU A 132 20.22 -14.12 14.67
CA GLU A 132 19.87 -15.41 15.25
C GLU A 132 19.86 -16.53 14.21
N ALA A 133 19.32 -16.28 13.01
CA ALA A 133 19.37 -17.23 11.89
C ALA A 133 20.82 -17.58 11.52
N ARG A 134 21.73 -16.60 11.53
CA ARG A 134 23.17 -16.84 11.31
C ARG A 134 23.77 -17.69 12.44
N ARG A 135 23.42 -17.41 13.70
CA ARG A 135 23.88 -18.18 14.86
C ARG A 135 23.44 -19.65 14.78
N ILE A 136 22.16 -19.89 14.52
CA ILE A 136 21.58 -21.23 14.35
C ILE A 136 22.33 -21.97 13.22
N LYS A 137 22.50 -21.34 12.06
CA LYS A 137 23.24 -21.94 10.94
C LYS A 137 24.66 -22.34 11.33
N MET A 138 25.38 -21.47 12.01
CA MET A 138 26.76 -21.72 12.46
C MET A 138 26.86 -22.84 13.50
N LEU A 139 25.83 -23.04 14.33
CA LEU A 139 25.82 -24.09 15.34
C LEU A 139 25.54 -25.48 14.73
N HIS A 140 24.61 -25.57 13.78
CA HIS A 140 24.15 -26.84 13.23
C HIS A 140 25.01 -27.36 12.07
N GLN A 141 25.67 -26.47 11.32
CA GLN A 141 26.47 -26.87 10.16
C GLN A 141 27.72 -27.70 10.53
N PRO A 142 28.52 -27.37 11.57
CA PRO A 142 29.62 -28.21 12.03
C PRO A 142 29.15 -29.56 12.60
N SER A 143 28.01 -29.58 13.32
CA SER A 143 27.45 -30.81 13.87
C SER A 143 27.11 -31.81 12.76
N LYS A 144 26.44 -31.35 11.69
CA LYS A 144 26.07 -32.21 10.57
C LYS A 144 27.29 -32.78 9.84
N VAL A 145 28.37 -32.01 9.72
CA VAL A 145 29.63 -32.47 9.12
C VAL A 145 30.28 -33.54 10.01
N MET A 146 30.34 -33.29 11.33
CA MET A 146 30.88 -34.25 12.29
C MET A 146 30.12 -35.59 12.26
N ASP A 147 28.79 -35.57 12.24
CA ASP A 147 27.96 -36.78 12.20
C ASP A 147 28.26 -37.60 10.94
N MET A 148 28.33 -36.94 9.77
CA MET A 148 28.71 -37.59 8.51
C MET A 148 30.13 -38.17 8.54
N GLU A 149 31.08 -37.49 9.17
CA GLU A 149 32.46 -37.99 9.33
C GLU A 149 32.54 -39.22 10.24
N HIS A 150 31.69 -39.29 11.27
CA HIS A 150 31.58 -40.46 12.13
C HIS A 150 30.98 -41.66 11.37
N GLU A 151 29.89 -41.45 10.62
CA GLU A 151 29.28 -42.47 9.78
C GLU A 151 30.26 -43.01 8.72
N LEU A 152 30.97 -42.13 8.02
CA LEU A 152 31.99 -42.53 7.04
C LEU A 152 33.10 -43.37 7.66
N ARG A 153 33.55 -43.02 8.87
CA ARG A 153 34.55 -43.82 9.60
C ARG A 153 34.01 -45.22 9.92
N ALA A 154 32.78 -45.32 10.40
CA ALA A 154 32.16 -46.61 10.70
C ALA A 154 32.03 -47.49 9.45
N LEU A 155 31.58 -46.91 8.32
CA LEU A 155 31.47 -47.63 7.05
C LEU A 155 32.81 -48.13 6.53
N ARG A 156 33.88 -47.33 6.67
CA ARG A 156 35.25 -47.75 6.29
C ARG A 156 35.74 -48.93 7.13
N ILE A 157 35.46 -48.94 8.43
CA ILE A 157 35.81 -50.06 9.32
C ILE A 157 35.07 -51.32 8.89
N GLN A 158 33.74 -51.24 8.70
CA GLN A 158 32.94 -52.38 8.25
C GLN A 158 33.39 -52.91 6.89
N LEU A 159 33.75 -52.02 5.95
CA LEU A 159 34.25 -52.40 4.64
C LEU A 159 35.59 -53.15 4.77
N ALA A 160 36.50 -52.69 5.62
CA ALA A 160 37.78 -53.36 5.87
C ALA A 160 37.59 -54.75 6.49
N GLU A 161 36.68 -54.89 7.46
CA GLU A 161 36.31 -56.18 8.07
C GLU A 161 35.72 -57.14 7.04
N LYS A 162 34.74 -56.68 6.26
CA LYS A 162 34.12 -57.47 5.18
C LYS A 162 35.14 -57.88 4.12
N SER A 163 36.06 -56.99 3.77
CA SER A 163 37.14 -57.28 2.81
C SER A 163 38.08 -58.36 3.35
N ASN A 164 38.51 -58.26 4.61
CA ASN A 164 39.32 -59.29 5.26
C ASN A 164 38.61 -60.64 5.29
N HIS A 165 37.32 -60.66 5.64
CA HIS A 165 36.53 -61.88 5.66
C HIS A 165 36.39 -62.49 4.25
N SER A 166 36.12 -61.65 3.24
CA SER A 166 36.07 -62.08 1.83
C SER A 166 37.40 -62.71 1.39
N LEU A 167 38.53 -62.12 1.77
CA LEU A 167 39.86 -62.63 1.44
C LEU A 167 40.16 -63.96 2.15
N LEU A 168 39.71 -64.13 3.40
CA LEU A 168 39.80 -65.40 4.11
C LEU A 168 38.98 -66.50 3.43
N LEU A 169 37.71 -66.22 3.11
CA LEU A 169 36.85 -67.14 2.37
C LEU A 169 37.43 -67.51 1.01
N GLN A 170 38.01 -66.55 0.28
CA GLN A 170 38.67 -66.81 -1.00
C GLN A 170 39.88 -67.77 -0.84
N LYS A 171 40.67 -67.61 0.23
CA LYS A 171 41.78 -68.52 0.55
C LYS A 171 41.28 -69.93 0.91
N GLU A 172 40.19 -70.02 1.67
CA GLU A 172 39.58 -71.30 2.06
C GLU A 172 39.00 -72.04 0.85
N LEU A 173 38.27 -71.35 -0.02
CA LEU A 173 37.78 -71.89 -1.30
C LEU A 173 38.94 -72.39 -2.18
N ALA A 174 40.05 -71.65 -2.24
CA ALA A 174 41.24 -72.08 -2.97
C ALA A 174 41.94 -73.31 -2.33
N ARG A 175 41.83 -73.51 -1.00
CA ARG A 175 42.31 -74.72 -0.32
C ARG A 175 41.40 -75.92 -0.59
N SER A 176 40.08 -75.77 -0.48
CA SER A 176 39.12 -76.84 -0.77
C SER A 176 39.28 -77.38 -2.21
N LYS A 177 39.42 -76.48 -3.19
CA LYS A 177 39.65 -76.87 -4.60
C LYS A 177 40.93 -77.67 -4.86
N ARG A 178 41.95 -77.56 -3.99
CA ARG A 178 43.21 -78.33 -4.11
C ARG A 178 43.10 -79.72 -3.47
N MET A 179 42.32 -79.86 -2.41
CA MET A 179 42.16 -81.12 -1.68
C MET A 179 41.32 -82.14 -2.45
N GLU A 180 40.30 -81.66 -3.16
CA GLU A 180 39.40 -82.48 -3.98
C GLU A 180 40.11 -83.10 -5.22
N LYS A 181 41.22 -82.50 -5.69
CA LYS A 181 42.03 -83.03 -6.79
C LYS A 181 42.95 -84.21 -6.41
N ASN A 182 43.27 -84.41 -5.12
CA ASN A 182 44.33 -85.35 -4.71
C ASN A 182 43.87 -86.79 -4.44
N ILE A 183 42.56 -87.08 -4.38
CA ILE A 183 42.05 -88.42 -3.97
C ILE A 183 41.60 -89.28 -5.16
N SER A 184 41.43 -88.69 -6.35
CA SER A 184 40.62 -89.32 -7.41
C SER A 184 41.36 -90.15 -8.46
N HIS A 185 42.69 -90.31 -8.41
CA HIS A 185 43.46 -90.98 -9.49
C HIS A 185 44.58 -91.89 -8.96
N ILE A 186 44.25 -93.10 -8.51
CA ILE A 186 45.23 -94.10 -8.02
C ILE A 186 45.55 -95.15 -9.11
N TYR A 187 44.63 -95.39 -10.03
CA TYR A 187 44.78 -96.31 -11.15
C TYR A 187 44.36 -95.66 -12.46
N GLU A 188 45.05 -96.01 -13.55
CA GLU A 188 44.73 -95.62 -14.92
C GLU A 188 44.53 -96.86 -15.82
N LEU A 189 43.81 -96.68 -16.91
CA LEU A 189 43.66 -97.69 -17.97
C LEU A 189 44.74 -97.46 -19.02
N ASP A 190 45.59 -98.46 -19.20
CA ASP A 190 46.69 -98.48 -20.18
C ASP A 190 46.39 -99.48 -21.30
N GLY A 191 46.63 -99.08 -22.54
CA GLY A 191 46.40 -99.89 -23.75
C GLY A 191 45.64 -99.13 -24.84
N ALA A 192 45.72 -99.64 -26.07
CA ALA A 192 45.04 -99.04 -27.21
C ALA A 192 43.56 -99.45 -27.22
N GLU A 193 42.66 -98.46 -27.30
CA GLU A 193 41.20 -98.67 -27.37
C GLU A 193 40.73 -99.10 -28.78
N THR A 194 41.36 -100.14 -29.33
CA THR A 194 41.04 -100.69 -30.66
C THR A 194 40.71 -102.17 -30.58
N LEU A 195 39.77 -102.61 -31.42
CA LEU A 195 39.32 -104.02 -31.45
C LEU A 195 40.50 -104.93 -31.84
N GLY A 196 40.80 -105.93 -31.00
CA GLY A 196 41.95 -106.82 -31.16
C GLY A 196 43.15 -106.49 -30.25
N SER A 197 43.14 -105.33 -29.59
CA SER A 197 44.09 -104.96 -28.53
C SER A 197 43.59 -105.45 -27.15
N TYR A 198 44.45 -105.35 -26.12
CA TYR A 198 44.06 -105.55 -24.72
C TYR A 198 44.24 -104.25 -23.92
N LEU A 199 43.32 -103.99 -23.00
CA LEU A 199 43.43 -102.92 -22.00
C LEU A 199 43.84 -103.56 -20.67
N ARG A 200 44.71 -102.88 -19.92
CA ARG A 200 45.11 -103.27 -18.56
C ARG A 200 44.96 -102.10 -17.60
N ILE A 201 44.68 -102.42 -16.35
CA ILE A 201 44.72 -101.43 -15.27
C ILE A 201 46.16 -101.31 -14.81
N LYS A 202 46.68 -100.10 -14.75
CA LYS A 202 48.04 -99.81 -14.28
C LYS A 202 47.96 -98.93 -13.04
N PRO A 203 48.70 -99.25 -11.96
CA PRO A 203 48.83 -98.34 -10.82
C PRO A 203 49.60 -97.08 -11.23
N CYS A 204 49.08 -95.91 -10.86
CA CYS A 204 49.72 -94.61 -11.13
C CYS A 204 50.81 -94.25 -10.10
N SER A 205 50.92 -95.03 -9.02
CA SER A 205 51.78 -94.76 -7.88
C SER A 205 52.24 -96.07 -7.22
N ASP A 206 53.46 -96.11 -6.69
CA ASP A 206 54.04 -97.26 -5.97
C ASP A 206 53.34 -97.61 -4.65
N ILE A 207 52.38 -96.78 -4.22
CA ILE A 207 51.55 -96.99 -3.02
C ILE A 207 50.21 -97.68 -3.39
N ALA A 208 49.98 -97.97 -4.67
CA ALA A 208 48.75 -98.61 -5.11
C ALA A 208 48.73 -100.09 -4.69
N PRO A 209 47.64 -100.58 -4.08
CA PRO A 209 47.47 -102.00 -3.77
C PRO A 209 47.71 -102.90 -4.98
N GLU A 210 48.30 -104.09 -4.75
CA GLU A 210 48.53 -105.08 -5.81
C GLU A 210 47.20 -105.49 -6.45
N LEU A 211 47.18 -105.66 -7.78
CA LEU A 211 45.94 -105.96 -8.51
C LEU A 211 45.32 -107.31 -8.11
N SER A 212 46.13 -108.24 -7.59
CA SER A 212 45.69 -109.52 -7.00
C SER A 212 44.78 -109.35 -5.78
N GLU A 213 44.95 -108.26 -5.03
CA GLU A 213 44.14 -107.93 -3.85
C GLU A 213 42.88 -107.12 -4.23
N CYS A 214 42.76 -106.71 -5.49
CA CYS A 214 41.68 -105.86 -5.97
C CYS A 214 40.52 -106.68 -6.53
N SER A 215 39.29 -106.28 -6.22
CA SER A 215 38.11 -106.76 -6.94
C SER A 215 37.91 -105.92 -8.19
N ILE A 216 38.29 -106.46 -9.34
CA ILE A 216 38.24 -105.77 -10.64
C ILE A 216 37.01 -106.26 -11.41
N GLN A 217 36.20 -105.32 -11.90
CA GLN A 217 35.04 -105.60 -12.73
C GLN A 217 35.03 -104.71 -13.95
N TRP A 218 34.93 -105.32 -15.14
CA TRP A 218 34.82 -104.60 -16.39
C TRP A 218 33.36 -104.36 -16.75
N TYR A 219 33.12 -103.17 -17.32
CA TYR A 219 31.84 -102.78 -17.84
C TYR A 219 32.02 -102.26 -19.25
N ARG A 220 31.06 -102.57 -20.13
CA ARG A 220 30.90 -101.87 -21.40
C ARG A 220 29.79 -100.85 -21.28
N ILE A 221 29.82 -99.83 -22.12
CA ILE A 221 28.73 -98.85 -22.18
C ILE A 221 27.70 -99.38 -23.18
N SER A 222 26.44 -99.48 -22.74
CA SER A 222 25.30 -99.83 -23.59
C SER A 222 25.10 -98.78 -24.68
N SER A 223 24.96 -99.19 -25.94
CA SER A 223 24.73 -98.28 -27.07
C SER A 223 23.36 -97.60 -27.04
N GLU A 224 22.38 -98.17 -26.32
CA GLU A 224 21.00 -97.66 -26.28
C GLU A 224 20.70 -96.79 -25.05
N THR A 225 21.39 -96.99 -23.92
CA THR A 225 20.99 -96.35 -22.65
C THR A 225 22.10 -95.59 -21.94
N SER A 226 23.31 -95.56 -22.50
CA SER A 226 24.53 -94.97 -21.89
C SER A 226 24.83 -95.49 -20.47
N LYS A 227 24.17 -96.58 -20.05
CA LYS A 227 24.40 -97.26 -18.78
C LYS A 227 25.55 -98.25 -18.92
N LYS A 228 26.27 -98.46 -17.82
CA LYS A 228 27.36 -99.43 -17.73
C LYS A 228 26.76 -100.84 -17.58
N GLU A 229 26.97 -101.68 -18.59
CA GLU A 229 26.62 -103.10 -18.60
C GLU A 229 27.83 -103.92 -18.14
N LEU A 230 27.60 -104.85 -17.21
CA LEU A 230 28.64 -105.70 -16.64
C LEU A 230 29.09 -106.74 -17.68
N ILE A 231 30.40 -106.86 -17.89
CA ILE A 231 30.99 -107.93 -18.70
C ILE A 231 31.24 -109.11 -17.77
N SER A 232 30.49 -110.19 -17.96
CA SER A 232 30.59 -111.40 -17.13
C SER A 232 31.80 -112.26 -17.49
#